data_AF-A0A8X6JVA4-F1
#
_entry.id   AF-A0A8X6JVA4-F1
#
_cell.length_a   1.000
_cell.length_b   1.000
_cell.length_c   1.000
_cell.angle_alpha   90.00
_cell.angle_beta   90.00
_cell.angle_gamma   90.00
#
_symmetry.space_group_name_H-M   'P 1'
#
loop_
_entity.id
_entity.type
_entity.pdbx_description
1 polymer ?
#
loop_
_entity_poly.entity_id
_entity_poly.type
_entity_poly.pdbx_seq_one_letter_code
_entity_poly.pdbx_strand_id
1 'polypeptide(L)' 'GGGSSGAVIASRLSEDPNVKVLLLEAGGPENQITDVPLVAASLQQTPVDWAYQTEPQEAACFGLKGRV' A
#
# COMPACT_ATOMS: atom_id res chain seq x y z
N GLY A 1 -8.33 -4.83 4.68
CA GLY A 1 -7.43 -4.22 3.70
C GLY A 1 -7.59 -4.94 2.38
N GLY A 2 -7.87 -4.20 1.32
CA GLY A 2 -7.91 -4.60 -0.09
C GLY A 2 -6.57 -4.45 -0.82
N GLY A 3 -5.45 -4.68 -0.13
CA GLY A 3 -4.14 -4.85 -0.78
C GLY A 3 -4.05 -6.15 -1.60
N SER A 4 -2.86 -6.51 -2.08
CA SER A 4 -2.65 -7.61 -3.04
C SER A 4 -3.29 -8.94 -2.62
N SER A 5 -3.16 -9.34 -1.35
CA SER A 5 -3.78 -10.57 -0.84
C SER A 5 -5.29 -10.40 -0.57
N GLY A 6 -5.68 -9.28 0.03
CA GLY A 6 -7.06 -8.98 0.38
C GLY A 6 -7.99 -8.92 -0.83
N ALA A 7 -7.54 -8.30 -1.92
CA ALA A 7 -8.27 -8.25 -3.17
C ALA A 7 -8.50 -9.66 -3.77
N VAL A 8 -7.46 -10.49 -3.81
CA VAL A 8 -7.56 -11.88 -4.33
C VAL A 8 -8.50 -12.73 -3.48
N ILE A 9 -8.36 -12.67 -2.16
CA ILE A 9 -9.22 -13.44 -1.23
C ILE A 9 -10.67 -12.99 -1.35
N ALA A 10 -10.92 -11.69 -1.34
CA ALA A 10 -12.28 -11.15 -1.47
C ALA A 10 -12.92 -11.57 -2.80
N SER A 11 -12.17 -11.50 -3.90
CA SER A 11 -12.61 -11.96 -5.21
C SER A 11 -13.00 -13.44 -5.20
N ARG A 12 -12.12 -14.33 -4.70
CA ARG A 12 -12.40 -15.78 -4.65
C ARG A 12 -13.58 -16.14 -3.75
N LEU A 13 -13.68 -15.53 -2.58
CA LEU A 13 -14.81 -15.77 -1.68
C LEU A 13 -16.14 -15.29 -2.29
N SER A 14 -16.12 -14.20 -3.07
CA SER A 14 -17.32 -13.66 -3.72
C SER A 14 -17.81 -14.48 -4.92
N GLU A 15 -17.07 -15.48 -5.39
CA GLU A 15 -17.52 -16.40 -6.46
C GLU A 15 -18.65 -17.33 -5.99
N ASP A 16 -18.73 -17.63 -4.69
CA ASP A 16 -19.85 -18.38 -4.11
C ASP A 16 -21.00 -17.42 -3.78
N PRO A 17 -22.18 -17.53 -4.44
CA PRO A 17 -23.32 -16.65 -4.20
C PRO A 17 -23.91 -16.77 -2.78
N ASN A 18 -23.56 -17.81 -2.02
CA ASN A 18 -24.01 -17.99 -0.64
C ASN A 18 -23.14 -17.21 0.37
N VAL A 19 -21.98 -16.70 -0.04
CA VAL A 19 -21.04 -15.99 0.82
C VAL A 19 -21.19 -14.49 0.64
N LYS A 20 -21.42 -13.77 1.74
CA LYS A 20 -21.41 -12.30 1.77
C LYS A 20 -20.05 -11.81 2.24
N VAL A 21 -19.35 -11.07 1.38
CA VAL A 21 -18.01 -10.53 1.65
C VAL A 21 -18.11 -9.03 1.91
N LEU A 22 -17.49 -8.56 3.00
CA LEU A 22 -17.23 -7.15 3.26
C LEU A 22 -15.72 -6.92 3.20
N LEU A 23 -15.26 -6.08 2.28
CA LEU A 23 -13.87 -5.66 2.17
C LEU A 23 -13.74 -4.21 2.66
N LEU A 24 -12.98 -4.00 3.73
CA LEU A 24 -12.64 -2.67 4.23
C LEU A 24 -11.22 -2.31 3.79
N GLU A 25 -11.06 -1.17 3.13
CA GLU A 25 -9.78 -0.60 2.73
C GLU A 25 -9.67 0.83 3.29
N ALA A 26 -8.50 1.18 3.82
CA ALA A 26 -8.28 2.48 4.45
C ALA A 26 -7.88 3.54 3.41
N GLY A 27 -7.20 3.12 2.34
CA GLY A 27 -6.82 3.99 1.23
C GLY A 27 -8.00 4.46 0.37
N GLY A 28 -7.70 5.43 -0.50
CA GLY A 28 -8.62 5.88 -1.54
C GLY A 28 -8.63 4.97 -2.77
N PRO A 29 -9.50 5.26 -3.75
CA PRO A 29 -9.47 4.57 -5.04
C PRO A 29 -8.15 4.82 -5.78
N GLU A 30 -7.76 3.87 -6.62
CA GLU A 30 -6.63 4.01 -7.53
C GLU A 30 -6.84 5.16 -8.52
N ASN A 31 -5.74 5.67 -9.09
CA ASN A 31 -5.78 6.73 -10.11
C ASN A 31 -4.76 6.46 -11.23
N GLN A 32 -4.88 7.19 -12.34
CA GLN A 32 -4.04 6.96 -13.52
C GLN A 32 -2.53 7.14 -13.28
N ILE A 33 -2.14 7.88 -12.23
CA ILE A 33 -0.72 8.08 -11.90
C ILE A 33 -0.14 6.77 -11.34
N THR A 34 -0.91 5.99 -10.57
CA THR A 34 -0.44 4.72 -9.99
C THR A 34 -0.22 3.62 -11.02
N ASP A 35 -0.77 3.77 -12.23
CA ASP A 35 -0.62 2.81 -13.33
C ASP A 35 0.70 2.96 -14.11
N VAL A 36 1.39 4.10 -13.99
CA VAL A 36 2.61 4.40 -14.75
C VAL A 36 3.84 3.93 -13.97
N PRO A 37 4.55 2.85 -14.37
CA PRO A 37 5.63 2.29 -13.53
C PRO A 37 6.78 3.27 -13.26
N LEU A 38 7.05 4.19 -14.19
CA LEU A 38 8.14 5.16 -14.09
C LEU A 38 7.97 6.13 -12.90
N VAL A 39 6.73 6.39 -12.46
CA VAL A 39 6.47 7.37 -11.40
C VAL A 39 6.48 6.77 -10.00
N ALA A 40 6.70 5.46 -9.86
CA ALA A 40 6.63 4.76 -8.57
C ALA A 40 7.49 5.42 -7.47
N ALA A 41 8.70 5.89 -7.80
CA ALA A 41 9.56 6.57 -6.83
C ALA A 41 8.97 7.90 -6.30
N SER A 42 8.19 8.61 -7.12
CA SER A 42 7.55 9.87 -6.74
C SER A 42 6.31 9.71 -5.85
N LEU A 43 5.80 8.47 -5.71
CA LEU A 43 4.64 8.18 -4.86
C LEU A 43 5.01 7.97 -3.38
N GLN A 44 6.30 7.83 -3.06
CA GLN A 44 6.77 7.70 -1.68
C GLN A 44 6.44 8.95 -0.87
N GLN A 45 6.02 8.77 0.38
CA GLN A 45 5.66 9.86 1.31
C GLN A 45 4.48 10.73 0.84
N THR A 46 3.63 10.21 -0.03
CA THR A 46 2.37 10.85 -0.44
C THR A 46 1.18 10.16 0.24
N PRO A 47 -0.07 10.65 0.10
CA PRO A 47 -1.24 10.01 0.70
C PRO A 47 -1.53 8.56 0.26
N VAL A 48 -0.89 8.06 -0.81
CA VAL A 48 -1.00 6.64 -1.24
C VAL A 48 0.03 5.73 -0.58
N ASP A 49 1.01 6.30 0.11
CA ASP A 49 2.01 5.60 0.92
C ASP A 49 1.63 5.74 2.40
N TRP A 50 1.73 4.66 3.17
CA TRP A 50 1.55 4.73 4.62
C TRP A 50 2.63 5.59 5.30
N ALA A 51 3.75 5.83 4.62
CA ALA A 51 4.80 6.73 5.03
C ALA A 51 5.37 6.42 6.43
N TYR A 52 5.38 5.13 6.80
CA TYR A 52 5.95 4.71 8.07
C TYR A 52 7.42 5.10 8.16
N GLN A 53 7.81 5.60 9.33
CA GLN A 53 9.19 5.86 9.68
C GLN A 53 9.68 4.84 10.69
N THR A 54 10.89 4.36 10.50
CA THR A 54 11.56 3.52 11.50
C THR A 54 12.16 4.40 12.59
N GLU A 55 12.36 3.84 13.77
CA GLU A 55 13.31 4.40 14.73
C GLU A 55 14.74 4.44 14.13
N PRO A 56 15.63 5.31 14.63
CA PRO A 56 17.02 5.37 14.18
C PRO A 56 17.71 4.00 14.21
N GLN A 57 18.39 3.65 13.11
CA GLN A 57 19.08 2.36 12.95
C GLN A 57 20.60 2.56 12.94
N GLU A 58 21.35 1.77 13.72
CA GLU A 58 22.82 1.88 13.78
C GLU A 58 23.52 1.36 12.52
N ALA A 59 22.92 0.37 11.84
CA ALA A 59 23.53 -0.37 10.73
C ALA A 59 22.81 -0.20 9.38
N ALA A 60 21.94 0.79 9.24
CA ALA A 60 21.18 1.05 8.01
C ALA A 60 21.12 2.54 7.69
N CYS A 61 20.70 2.88 6.46
CA CYS A 61 20.42 4.25 6.05
C CYS A 61 21.58 5.24 6.26
N PHE A 62 22.84 4.81 6.08
CA PHE A 62 24.03 5.64 6.34
C PHE A 62 24.08 6.96 5.56
N GLY A 63 23.35 7.08 4.45
CA GLY A 63 23.21 8.32 3.66
C GLY A 63 22.12 9.29 4.14
N LEU A 64 21.36 8.93 5.17
CA LEU A 64 20.23 9.70 5.70
C LEU A 64 20.46 10.21 7.14
N LYS A 65 21.72 10.27 7.60
CA LYS A 65 22.07 10.77 8.94
C LYS A 65 21.47 12.15 9.20
N GLY A 66 20.69 12.28 10.28
CA GLY A 66 20.06 13.53 10.69
C GLY A 66 18.88 13.99 9.83
N ARG A 67 18.29 13.09 9.02
CA ARG A 67 17.12 13.40 8.16
C ARG A 67 15.82 12.72 8.59
N VAL A 68 15.79 12.12 9.78
CA VAL A 68 14.61 11.71 10.55
C VAL A 68 14.98 11.74 12.03
#